data_AF-A0AA51DJ87-F1
#
_entry.id   AF-A0AA51DJ87-F1
#
_cell.length_a   1.000
_cell.length_b   1.000
_cell.length_c   1.000
_cell.angle_alpha   90.00
_cell.angle_beta   90.00
_cell.angle_gamma   90.00
#
_symmetry.space_group_name_H-M   'P 1'
#
loop_
_entity.id
_entity.type
_entity.pdbx_description
1 polymer ?
#
loop_
_entity_poly.entity_id
_entity_poly.type
_entity_poly.pdbx_seq_one_letter_code
_entity_poly.pdbx_strand_id
1 'polypeptide(L)'
;MKKEEILEKSKRENLWQDERNKQIEIKSHNYAALIGNVILLVVIFWKQVHKMPYDDLMGILGIQFAVSILYKYKNKSENKLYLIAGIMMLFAGIVYLVDFFINGVR
;
A
#
# COMPACT_ATOMS: atom_id res chain seq x y z
N MET A 1 -7.71 -38.11 21.98
CA MET A 1 -6.79 -37.00 22.31
C MET A 1 -6.97 -36.64 23.77
N LYS A 2 -5.88 -36.54 24.53
CA LYS A 2 -5.94 -36.12 25.94
C LYS A 2 -6.04 -34.59 26.01
N LYS A 3 -6.85 -34.08 26.93
CA LYS A 3 -7.13 -32.64 27.11
C LYS A 3 -5.86 -31.78 27.24
N GLU A 4 -4.81 -32.36 27.83
CA GLU A 4 -3.49 -31.73 28.00
C GLU A 4 -2.76 -31.51 26.67
N GLU A 5 -2.84 -32.47 25.74
CA GLU A 5 -2.22 -32.33 24.41
C GLU A 5 -2.88 -31.21 23.59
N ILE A 6 -4.21 -31.06 23.72
CA ILE A 6 -4.96 -29.97 23.08
C ILE A 6 -4.56 -28.62 23.67
N LEU A 7 -4.38 -28.54 24.99
CA LEU A 7 -4.00 -27.31 25.68
C LEU A 7 -2.56 -26.89 25.34
N GLU A 8 -1.63 -27.84 25.31
CA GLU A 8 -0.22 -27.62 24.91
C GLU A 8 -0.12 -27.18 23.44
N LYS A 9 -0.94 -27.76 22.56
CA LYS A 9 -1.03 -27.36 21.15
C LYS A 9 -1.59 -25.93 21.02
N SER A 10 -2.68 -25.61 21.71
CA SER A 10 -3.27 -24.26 21.71
C SER A 10 -2.34 -23.19 22.29
N LYS A 11 -1.57 -23.50 23.35
CA LYS A 11 -0.55 -22.60 23.89
C LYS A 11 0.60 -22.37 22.91
N ARG A 12 1.08 -23.43 22.23
CA ARG A 12 2.10 -23.33 21.18
C ARG A 12 1.63 -22.52 19.96
N GLU A 13 0.36 -22.65 19.59
CA GLU A 13 -0.25 -21.86 18.51
C GLU A 13 -0.48 -20.39 18.92
N ASN A 14 -0.80 -20.12 20.19
CA ASN A 14 -0.96 -18.77 20.75
C ASN A 14 0.35 -18.04 21.11
N LEU A 15 1.50 -18.72 21.04
CA LEU A 15 2.81 -18.17 21.43
C LEU A 15 3.27 -17.02 20.50
N TRP A 16 2.76 -16.95 19.26
CA TRP A 16 3.23 -16.05 18.20
C TRP A 16 2.22 -14.96 17.82
N GLN A 17 1.47 -14.47 18.80
CA GLN A 17 0.26 -13.63 18.70
C GLN A 17 -0.98 -14.42 18.26
N ASP A 18 -2.04 -14.29 19.05
CA ASP A 18 -3.42 -14.67 18.75
C ASP A 18 -3.78 -14.20 17.33
N GLU A 19 -4.37 -15.08 16.50
CA GLU A 19 -4.78 -14.78 15.12
C GLU A 19 -5.62 -13.51 15.05
N ARG A 20 -6.42 -13.26 16.10
CA ARG A 20 -7.19 -12.02 16.25
C ARG A 20 -6.31 -10.77 16.24
N ASN A 21 -5.18 -10.78 16.96
CA ASN A 21 -4.29 -9.63 17.03
C ASN A 21 -3.63 -9.38 15.67
N LYS A 22 -3.22 -10.44 14.95
CA LYS A 22 -2.70 -10.32 13.58
C LYS A 22 -3.74 -9.71 12.63
N GLN A 23 -4.99 -10.14 12.75
CA GLN A 23 -6.08 -9.56 11.95
C GLN A 23 -6.32 -8.08 12.28
N ILE A 24 -6.29 -7.70 13.56
CA ILE A 24 -6.44 -6.30 13.98
C ILE A 24 -5.31 -5.45 13.41
N GLU A 25 -4.06 -5.93 13.45
CA GLU A 25 -2.89 -5.24 12.91
C GLU A 25 -2.96 -5.09 11.38
N ILE A 26 -3.35 -6.14 10.65
CA ILE A 26 -3.54 -6.05 9.19
C ILE A 26 -4.66 -5.06 8.86
N LYS A 27 -5.78 -5.12 9.60
CA LYS A 27 -6.89 -4.17 9.41
C LYS A 27 -6.47 -2.74 9.71
N SER A 28 -5.70 -2.50 10.78
CA SER A 28 -5.25 -1.15 11.13
C SER A 28 -4.33 -0.57 10.05
N HIS A 29 -3.38 -1.35 9.52
CA HIS A 29 -2.53 -0.91 8.40
C HIS A 29 -3.36 -0.60 7.14
N ASN A 30 -4.35 -1.43 6.82
CA ASN A 30 -5.22 -1.19 5.68
C ASN A 30 -6.07 0.08 5.85
N TYR A 31 -6.62 0.33 7.06
CA TYR A 31 -7.36 1.56 7.35
C TYR A 31 -6.46 2.80 7.29
N ALA A 32 -5.25 2.72 7.85
CA ALA A 32 -4.28 3.80 7.79
C ALA A 32 -3.91 4.13 6.33
N ALA A 33 -3.63 3.11 5.51
CA ALA A 33 -3.34 3.30 4.09
C ALA A 33 -4.53 3.89 3.32
N LEU A 34 -5.75 3.46 3.61
CA LEU A 34 -6.97 3.99 2.98
C LEU A 34 -7.16 5.47 3.32
N ILE A 35 -7.12 5.83 4.61
CA ILE A 35 -7.30 7.21 5.07
C ILE A 35 -6.17 8.10 4.53
N GLY A 36 -4.93 7.62 4.56
CA GLY A 36 -3.77 8.32 4.00
C GLY A 36 -3.94 8.62 2.51
N ASN A 37 -4.40 7.65 1.72
CA ASN A 37 -4.69 7.84 0.30
C ASN A 37 -5.80 8.86 0.06
N VAL A 38 -6.86 8.86 0.87
CA VAL A 38 -7.94 9.85 0.75
C VAL A 38 -7.41 11.26 1.02
N ILE A 39 -6.63 11.45 2.08
CA ILE A 39 -6.01 12.74 2.38
C ILE A 39 -5.08 13.17 1.24
N LEU A 40 -4.26 12.26 0.72
CA LEU A 40 -3.35 12.54 -0.39
C LEU A 40 -4.11 13.03 -1.63
N LEU A 41 -5.22 12.38 -1.98
CA LEU A 41 -6.09 12.82 -3.09
C LEU A 41 -6.71 14.20 -2.84
N VAL A 42 -7.13 14.50 -1.61
CA VAL A 42 -7.67 15.82 -1.25
C VAL A 42 -6.61 16.91 -1.43
N VAL A 43 -5.37 16.66 -0.99
CA VAL A 43 -4.27 17.63 -1.13
C VAL A 43 -3.88 17.81 -2.59
N ILE A 44 -3.83 16.74 -3.38
CA ILE A 44 -3.60 16.83 -4.83
C ILE A 44 -4.66 17.70 -5.50
N PHE A 45 -5.95 17.44 -5.20
CA PHE A 45 -7.04 18.23 -5.76
C PHE A 45 -6.96 19.70 -5.36
N TRP A 46 -6.64 19.97 -4.09
CA TRP A 46 -6.42 21.32 -3.60
C TRP A 46 -5.28 22.04 -4.35
N LYS A 47 -4.11 21.38 -4.48
CA LYS A 47 -2.97 21.92 -5.23
C LYS A 47 -3.32 22.18 -6.69
N GLN A 48 -4.05 21.26 -7.34
CA GLN A 48 -4.50 21.39 -8.72
C GLN A 48 -5.41 22.61 -8.91
N VAL A 49 -6.38 22.84 -8.02
CA VAL A 49 -7.26 24.03 -8.05
C VAL A 49 -6.45 25.33 -7.88
N HIS A 50 -5.41 25.30 -7.06
CA HIS A 50 -4.54 26.46 -6.81
C HIS A 50 -3.36 26.58 -7.79
N LYS A 51 -3.31 25.73 -8.82
CA LYS A 51 -2.21 25.67 -9.81
C LYS A 51 -0.82 25.54 -9.19
N MET A 52 -0.73 24.83 -8.07
CA MET A 52 0.52 24.51 -7.39
C MET A 52 1.08 23.18 -7.91
N PRO A 53 2.42 22.99 -7.90
CA PRO A 53 3.02 21.73 -8.31
C PRO A 53 2.57 20.59 -7.39
N TYR A 54 2.07 19.51 -7.99
CA TYR A 54 1.53 18.32 -7.31
C TYR A 54 2.23 17.01 -7.72
N ASP A 55 3.28 17.11 -8.55
CA ASP A 55 4.00 15.97 -9.12
C ASP A 55 4.70 15.14 -8.04
N ASP A 56 5.10 15.77 -6.93
CA ASP A 56 5.56 15.10 -5.71
C ASP A 56 4.54 14.07 -5.21
N LEU A 57 3.29 14.54 -5.03
CA LEU A 57 2.22 13.74 -4.46
C LEU A 57 1.73 12.68 -5.45
N MET A 58 1.68 12.99 -6.75
CA MET A 58 1.36 12.02 -7.81
C MET A 58 2.43 10.93 -7.92
N GLY A 59 3.72 11.29 -7.79
CA GLY A 59 4.82 10.33 -7.77
C GLY A 59 4.72 9.35 -6.60
N ILE A 60 4.47 9.86 -5.39
CA ILE A 60 4.26 9.05 -4.19
C ILE A 60 3.05 8.12 -4.35
N LEU A 61 1.92 8.66 -4.83
CA LEU A 61 0.69 7.89 -5.04
C LEU A 61 0.90 6.77 -6.07
N GLY A 62 1.56 7.07 -7.20
CA GLY A 62 1.87 6.11 -8.25
C GLY A 62 2.75 4.96 -7.77
N ILE A 63 3.80 5.26 -7.01
CA ILE A 63 4.68 4.23 -6.42
C ILE A 63 3.91 3.36 -5.42
N GLN A 64 3.09 3.96 -4.56
CA GLN A 64 2.31 3.22 -3.57
C GLN A 64 1.34 2.23 -4.26
N PHE A 65 0.64 2.66 -5.31
CA PHE A 65 -0.23 1.77 -6.08
C PHE A 65 0.56 0.70 -6.84
N ALA A 66 1.69 1.06 -7.45
CA ALA A 66 2.55 0.11 -8.15
C ALA A 66 3.01 -1.01 -7.23
N VAL A 67 3.52 -0.67 -6.04
CA VAL A 67 3.97 -1.65 -5.04
C VAL A 67 2.80 -2.54 -4.60
N SER A 68 1.63 -1.97 -4.32
CA SER A 68 0.45 -2.75 -3.92
C SER A 68 -0.01 -3.74 -4.99
N ILE A 69 -0.01 -3.32 -6.25
CA ILE A 69 -0.41 -4.14 -7.40
C ILE A 69 0.61 -5.24 -7.68
N LEU A 70 1.91 -4.91 -7.69
CA LEU A 70 2.98 -5.88 -7.91
C LEU A 70 3.07 -6.91 -6.79
N TYR A 71 2.81 -6.50 -5.55
CA TYR A 71 2.72 -7.42 -4.41
C TYR A 71 1.54 -8.40 -4.59
N LYS A 72 0.37 -7.90 -5.01
CA LYS A 72 -0.79 -8.78 -5.31
C LYS A 72 -0.50 -9.76 -6.45
N TYR A 73 0.23 -9.31 -7.49
CA TYR A 73 0.66 -10.19 -8.57
C TYR A 73 1.52 -11.34 -8.04
N LYS A 74 2.56 -11.02 -7.24
CA LYS A 74 3.50 -12.01 -6.70
C LYS A 74 2.86 -12.99 -5.70
N ASN A 75 1.93 -12.52 -4.87
CA ASN A 75 1.48 -13.28 -3.69
C ASN A 75 0.05 -13.82 -3.78
N LYS A 76 -0.79 -13.32 -4.70
CA LYS A 76 -2.23 -13.64 -4.72
C LYS A 76 -2.79 -14.02 -6.08
N SER A 77 -2.23 -13.50 -7.18
CA SER A 77 -2.80 -13.68 -8.50
C SER A 77 -1.74 -13.54 -9.58
N GLU A 78 -1.40 -14.63 -10.26
CA GLU A 78 -0.49 -14.64 -11.44
C GLU A 78 -1.12 -14.03 -12.70
N ASN A 79 -2.21 -13.27 -12.57
CA ASN A 79 -2.81 -12.53 -13.68
C ASN A 79 -1.84 -11.45 -14.18
N LYS A 80 -1.41 -11.60 -15.45
CA LYS A 80 -0.49 -10.69 -16.15
C LYS A 80 -1.00 -9.24 -16.21
N LEU A 81 -2.32 -9.00 -16.07
CA LEU A 81 -2.87 -7.66 -16.00
C LEU A 81 -2.35 -6.89 -14.77
N TYR A 82 -2.19 -7.54 -13.62
CA TYR A 82 -1.62 -6.88 -12.44
C TYR A 82 -0.15 -6.55 -12.66
N LEU A 83 0.62 -7.44 -13.30
CA LEU A 83 2.02 -7.15 -13.63
C LEU A 83 2.12 -5.91 -14.55
N ILE A 84 1.35 -5.89 -15.64
CA ILE A 84 1.36 -4.78 -16.59
C ILE A 84 0.92 -3.48 -15.90
N ALA A 85 -0.20 -3.48 -15.19
CA ALA A 85 -0.71 -2.31 -14.49
C ALA A 85 0.27 -1.81 -13.42
N GLY A 86 0.92 -2.73 -12.69
CA GLY A 86 1.92 -2.39 -11.68
C GLY A 86 3.16 -1.72 -12.29
N ILE A 87 3.66 -2.25 -13.41
CA ILE A 87 4.79 -1.64 -14.14
C ILE A 87 4.41 -0.28 -14.71
N MET A 88 3.21 -0.14 -15.29
CA MET A 88 2.72 1.15 -15.80
C MET A 88 2.61 2.21 -14.70
N MET A 89 2.06 1.84 -13.54
CA MET A 89 1.96 2.74 -12.38
C MET A 89 3.34 3.11 -11.82
N LEU A 90 4.29 2.15 -11.82
CA LEU A 90 5.65 2.43 -11.38
C LEU A 90 6.33 3.42 -12.31
N PHE A 91 6.20 3.21 -13.62
CA PHE A 91 6.73 4.11 -14.64
C PHE A 91 6.13 5.52 -14.50
N ALA A 92 4.80 5.62 -14.38
CA ALA A 92 4.12 6.90 -14.16
C ALA A 92 4.62 7.60 -12.88
N GLY A 93 4.74 6.87 -11.77
CA GLY A 93 5.26 7.41 -10.50
C GLY A 93 6.68 7.94 -10.62
N ILE A 94 7.56 7.23 -11.34
CA ILE A 94 8.93 7.68 -11.61
C ILE A 94 8.94 8.94 -12.46
N VAL A 95 8.12 9.01 -13.51
CA VAL A 95 8.01 10.20 -14.37
C VAL A 95 7.59 11.43 -13.56
N TYR A 96 6.57 11.30 -12.71
CA TYR A 96 6.13 12.39 -11.83
C TYR A 96 7.20 12.80 -10.81
N LEU A 97 7.94 11.85 -10.24
CA LEU A 97 9.07 12.19 -9.35
C LEU A 97 10.19 12.92 -10.09
N VAL A 98 10.54 12.47 -11.29
CA VAL A 98 11.55 13.14 -12.12
C VAL A 98 11.10 14.55 -12.46
N ASP A 99 9.84 14.73 -12.84
CA ASP A 99 9.27 16.04 -13.12
C ASP A 99 9.29 16.94 -11.87
N PHE A 100 8.94 16.39 -10.69
CA PHE A 100 9.07 17.11 -9.43
C PHE A 100 10.52 17.56 -9.15
N PHE A 101 11.52 16.71 -9.34
CA PHE A 101 12.92 17.11 -9.10
C PHE A 101 13.45 18.13 -10.11
N ILE A 102 12.92 18.14 -11.34
CA ILE A 102 13.34 19.06 -12.40
C ILE A 102 12.59 20.40 -12.31
N ASN A 103 11.27 20.35 -12.12
CA ASN A 103 10.35 21.48 -12.25
C ASN A 103 9.71 21.91 -10.94
N GLY A 104 9.75 21.10 -9.88
CA GLY A 104 9.01 21.33 -8.63
C GLY A 104 9.52 22.46 -7.73
N VAL A 105 10.66 23.08 -8.05
CA VAL A 105 11.23 24.22 -7.31
C VAL A 105 11.01 25.56 -8.05
N ARG A 106 10.39 25.55 -9.24
CA ARG A 106 10.12 26.77 -10.01
C ARG A 106 8.82 27.46 -9.61
#